data_AF-A0A498G2N3-F1
#
_entry.id   AF-A0A498G2N3-F1
#
_cell.length_a   1.000
_cell.length_b   1.000
_cell.length_c   1.000
_cell.angle_alpha   90.00
_cell.angle_beta   90.00
_cell.angle_gamma   90.00
#
_symmetry.space_group_name_H-M   'P 1'
#
loop_
_entity.id
_entity.type
_entity.pdbx_description
1 polymer ?
#
loop_
_entity_poly.entity_id
_entity_poly.type
_entity_poly.pdbx_seq_one_letter_code
_entity_poly.pdbx_strand_id
1 'polypeptide(L)'
;MTASGLAGEYDEEIFHRLEPRRKQTLFDALSLFESDNLDKSDYEFDGIRRALCSKYVSKTREWLGAYERLDDENVGIDPTVRYIAEEYEVDFEESTPESKYQLALRVLQEGLASELDNIIIGSRIRSVASTKTYTYTDTVNLDGLKQSVSDFHEQWNSDDQAKAVRVKIEEIGDGSIVFHITAERGTQPNRVRVFRFREEDEEMPAKPETMTKEYRAVKACRVYIDSTGEDTTVVLTEGKQRWKRILNALFSQLFDVEDFIGELTTKRLEAAGELEADASEAIQESDDPIEKTRQLIRGHAETAKERVRDSDSLPQDKKEAVIRCLETVEYDGSQVIDDPSVATEEFSLVGREGLEAIFDRVDQMRDSFLDLLATADDENAALVLSIDNRNVAVRSGDYQPTDSARLSNDAQLALKYFFDEEDVV
;
A
#
# COMPACT_ATOMS: atom_id res chain seq x y z
N MET A 1 18.05 19.44 -33.36
CA MET A 1 19.41 18.94 -33.73
C MET A 1 19.28 17.74 -34.66
N THR A 2 19.82 17.80 -35.88
CA THR A 2 19.80 16.67 -36.83
C THR A 2 20.81 15.59 -36.42
N ALA A 3 20.47 14.33 -36.66
CA ALA A 3 21.23 13.12 -36.27
C ALA A 3 22.70 13.03 -36.75
N SER A 4 23.25 14.06 -37.41
CA SER A 4 24.62 14.08 -37.92
C SER A 4 25.67 14.71 -36.98
N GLY A 5 25.24 15.30 -35.85
CA GLY A 5 26.15 15.96 -34.89
C GLY A 5 26.60 15.13 -33.68
N LEU A 6 26.05 13.93 -33.47
CA LEU A 6 26.26 13.09 -32.28
C LEU A 6 26.68 11.66 -32.68
N ALA A 7 27.68 11.53 -33.56
CA ALA A 7 28.38 10.26 -33.80
C ALA A 7 29.57 10.13 -32.82
N GLY A 8 29.29 10.27 -31.52
CA GLY A 8 30.23 9.93 -30.46
C GLY A 8 30.06 8.47 -30.03
N GLU A 9 31.07 7.89 -29.37
CA GLU A 9 30.88 6.68 -28.58
C GLU A 9 29.69 6.90 -27.63
N TYR A 10 28.72 6.00 -27.70
CA TYR A 10 27.54 6.03 -26.85
C TYR A 10 27.39 4.69 -26.16
N ASP A 11 26.81 4.70 -24.97
CA ASP A 11 26.61 3.49 -24.19
C ASP A 11 25.48 2.65 -24.82
N GLU A 12 25.84 1.57 -25.52
CA GLU A 12 24.90 0.68 -26.21
C GLU A 12 23.93 -0.01 -25.24
N GLU A 13 24.39 -0.35 -24.03
CA GLU A 13 23.55 -0.95 -23.00
C GLU A 13 22.45 0.01 -22.57
N ILE A 14 22.79 1.27 -22.27
CA ILE A 14 21.82 2.31 -21.94
C ILE A 14 20.95 2.62 -23.15
N PHE A 15 21.50 2.64 -24.37
CA PHE A 15 20.71 2.93 -25.56
C PHE A 15 19.56 1.93 -25.71
N HIS A 16 19.80 0.62 -25.60
CA HIS A 16 18.76 -0.41 -25.57
C HIS A 16 17.90 -0.32 -24.30
N ARG A 17 18.57 -0.01 -23.19
CA ARG A 17 18.10 0.57 -21.91
C ARG A 17 17.13 1.75 -22.04
N LEU A 18 16.96 2.35 -23.22
CA LEU A 18 16.01 3.45 -23.46
C LEU A 18 14.94 3.15 -24.54
N GLU A 19 14.98 1.99 -25.19
CA GLU A 19 14.15 1.66 -26.38
C GLU A 19 12.64 1.57 -26.13
N PRO A 20 12.11 0.76 -25.18
CA PRO A 20 10.66 0.63 -24.93
C PRO A 20 9.93 1.88 -24.38
N ARG A 21 10.56 3.06 -24.31
CA ARG A 21 9.99 4.22 -23.59
C ARG A 21 9.26 5.18 -24.50
N ARG A 22 8.29 5.90 -23.94
CA ARG A 22 7.56 6.96 -24.66
C ARG A 22 8.51 8.12 -24.94
N LYS A 23 8.36 8.73 -26.13
CA LYS A 23 9.15 9.92 -26.54
C LYS A 23 9.07 11.05 -25.50
N GLN A 24 7.91 11.24 -24.87
CA GLN A 24 7.72 12.27 -23.84
C GLN A 24 8.66 12.06 -22.65
N THR A 25 8.65 10.88 -22.04
CA THR A 25 9.50 10.57 -20.87
C THR A 25 10.99 10.76 -21.14
N LEU A 26 11.45 10.35 -22.34
CA LEU A 26 12.85 10.58 -22.74
C LEU A 26 13.15 12.06 -22.92
N PHE A 27 12.20 12.83 -23.44
CA PHE A 27 12.34 14.27 -23.59
C PHE A 27 12.38 14.97 -22.22
N ASP A 28 11.50 14.59 -21.29
CA ASP A 28 11.48 15.13 -19.93
C ASP A 28 12.81 14.87 -19.21
N ALA A 29 13.38 13.67 -19.37
CA ALA A 29 14.71 13.34 -18.87
C ALA A 29 15.80 14.23 -19.48
N LEU A 30 15.76 14.42 -20.81
CA LEU A 30 16.73 15.27 -21.50
C LEU A 30 16.63 16.73 -21.04
N SER A 31 15.40 17.27 -20.96
CA SER A 31 15.13 18.63 -20.49
C SER A 31 15.53 18.85 -19.04
N LEU A 32 15.47 17.83 -18.19
CA LEU A 32 16.00 17.90 -16.83
C LEU A 32 17.54 17.95 -16.81
N PHE A 33 18.18 17.16 -17.68
CA PHE A 33 19.63 17.01 -17.65
C PHE A 33 20.38 18.15 -18.35
N GLU A 34 19.72 18.76 -19.33
CA GLU A 34 20.20 19.88 -20.14
C GLU A 34 19.66 21.21 -19.61
N SER A 35 20.53 22.17 -19.36
CA SER A 35 20.19 23.49 -18.79
C SER A 35 19.58 24.48 -19.80
N ASP A 36 19.45 24.09 -21.07
CA ASP A 36 18.96 24.95 -22.14
C ASP A 36 17.48 24.69 -22.41
N ASN A 37 16.73 25.73 -22.83
CA ASN A 37 15.36 25.56 -23.30
C ASN A 37 15.33 24.75 -24.60
N LEU A 38 14.96 23.48 -24.49
CA LEU A 38 14.85 22.56 -25.62
C LEU A 38 13.46 22.60 -26.25
N ASP A 39 13.39 22.66 -27.58
CA ASP A 39 12.15 22.40 -28.31
C ASP A 39 12.04 20.89 -28.62
N LYS A 40 10.96 20.24 -28.17
CA LYS A 40 10.69 18.82 -28.42
C LYS A 40 10.61 18.46 -29.90
N SER A 41 10.17 19.40 -30.73
CA SER A 41 10.05 19.21 -32.19
C SER A 41 11.41 19.11 -32.88
N ASP A 42 12.47 19.63 -32.26
CA ASP A 42 13.83 19.61 -32.80
C ASP A 42 14.54 18.26 -32.65
N TYR A 43 13.95 17.31 -31.93
CA TYR A 43 14.55 16.02 -31.63
C TYR A 43 13.70 14.85 -32.12
N GLU A 44 14.31 14.01 -32.95
CA GLU A 44 13.80 12.67 -33.25
C GLU A 44 14.01 11.74 -32.05
N PHE A 45 13.18 10.69 -31.94
CA PHE A 45 13.22 9.75 -30.81
C PHE A 45 14.63 9.18 -30.56
N ASP A 46 15.29 8.70 -31.61
CA ASP A 46 16.67 8.18 -31.51
C ASP A 46 17.70 9.29 -31.23
N GLY A 47 17.43 10.52 -31.65
CA GLY A 47 18.25 11.69 -31.32
C GLY A 47 18.27 11.96 -29.81
N ILE A 48 17.12 11.87 -29.15
CA ILE A 48 17.00 12.01 -27.69
C ILE A 48 17.77 10.87 -26.99
N ARG A 49 17.56 9.62 -27.43
CA ARG A 49 18.27 8.46 -26.86
C ARG A 49 19.78 8.62 -26.97
N ARG A 50 20.29 8.99 -28.16
CA ARG A 50 21.72 9.22 -28.38
C ARG A 50 22.27 10.33 -27.49
N ALA A 51 21.54 11.42 -27.30
CA ALA A 51 21.95 12.49 -26.39
C ALA A 51 22.07 11.99 -24.95
N LEU A 52 21.05 11.27 -24.46
CA LEU A 52 21.03 10.70 -23.10
C LEU A 52 22.17 9.70 -22.87
N CYS A 53 22.40 8.76 -23.80
CA CYS A 53 23.42 7.71 -23.65
C CYS A 53 24.84 8.12 -24.11
N SER A 54 25.07 9.38 -24.51
CA SER A 54 26.41 9.88 -24.82
C SER A 54 26.81 11.05 -23.92
N LYS A 55 26.01 12.12 -23.89
CA LYS A 55 26.31 13.35 -23.14
C LYS A 55 25.92 13.25 -21.67
N TYR A 56 24.86 12.50 -21.37
CA TYR A 56 24.26 12.43 -20.02
C TYR A 56 24.28 11.02 -19.42
N VAL A 57 25.31 10.23 -19.73
CA VAL A 57 25.42 8.81 -19.32
C VAL A 57 25.22 8.64 -17.82
N SER A 58 25.96 9.38 -16.98
CA SER A 58 25.87 9.22 -15.52
C SER A 58 24.49 9.55 -14.97
N LYS A 59 23.91 10.70 -15.37
CA LYS A 59 22.54 11.09 -14.95
C LYS A 59 21.49 10.09 -15.45
N THR A 60 21.67 9.56 -16.66
CA THR A 60 20.78 8.55 -17.23
C THR A 60 20.86 7.23 -16.45
N ARG A 61 22.06 6.80 -16.05
CA ARG A 61 22.23 5.61 -15.20
C ARG A 61 21.60 5.80 -13.83
N GLU A 62 21.77 6.97 -13.23
CA GLU A 62 21.16 7.31 -11.94
C GLU A 62 19.63 7.25 -12.03
N TRP A 63 19.05 7.85 -13.07
CA TRP A 63 17.60 7.79 -13.32
C TRP A 63 17.09 6.36 -13.51
N LEU A 64 17.75 5.58 -14.38
CA LEU A 64 17.35 4.20 -14.61
C LEU A 64 17.53 3.32 -13.37
N GLY A 65 18.58 3.57 -12.57
CA GLY A 65 18.80 2.90 -11.29
C GLY A 65 17.72 3.23 -10.26
N ALA A 66 17.30 4.49 -10.16
CA ALA A 66 16.18 4.87 -9.30
C ALA A 66 14.88 4.18 -9.73
N TYR A 67 14.59 4.14 -11.03
CA TYR A 67 13.47 3.40 -11.58
C TYR A 67 13.53 1.91 -11.23
N GLU A 68 14.68 1.24 -11.42
CA GLU A 68 14.83 -0.19 -11.13
C GLU A 68 14.54 -0.51 -9.68
N ARG A 69 15.01 0.34 -8.76
CA ARG A 69 14.72 0.16 -7.33
C ARG A 69 13.24 0.29 -7.00
N LEU A 70 12.56 1.30 -7.56
CA LEU A 70 11.10 1.47 -7.43
C LEU A 70 10.35 0.27 -8.05
N ASP A 71 10.89 -0.29 -9.13
CA ASP A 71 10.27 -1.43 -9.80
C ASP A 71 10.42 -2.73 -9.03
N ASP A 72 11.65 -3.05 -8.62
CA ASP A 72 12.03 -4.24 -7.85
C ASP A 72 11.30 -4.32 -6.50
N GLU A 73 11.12 -3.18 -5.83
CA GLU A 73 10.38 -3.07 -4.57
C GLU A 73 8.86 -2.99 -4.78
N ASN A 74 8.43 -2.98 -6.04
CA ASN A 74 7.03 -2.92 -6.45
C ASN A 74 6.26 -1.80 -5.71
N VAL A 75 6.81 -0.60 -5.71
CA VAL A 75 6.13 0.55 -5.10
C VAL A 75 4.97 1.01 -5.99
N GLY A 76 3.87 1.42 -5.35
CA GLY A 76 2.74 2.03 -6.05
C GLY A 76 3.04 3.49 -6.35
N ILE A 77 2.63 4.00 -7.51
CA ILE A 77 2.86 5.40 -7.88
C ILE A 77 2.10 6.33 -6.92
N ASP A 78 0.79 6.12 -6.72
CA ASP A 78 -0.02 7.03 -5.89
C ASP A 78 0.45 7.10 -4.43
N PRO A 79 0.71 5.96 -3.71
CA PRO A 79 1.24 6.03 -2.35
C PRO A 79 2.60 6.75 -2.28
N THR A 80 3.42 6.63 -3.32
CA THR A 80 4.72 7.28 -3.37
C THR A 80 4.62 8.78 -3.61
N VAL A 81 3.76 9.22 -4.54
CA VAL A 81 3.50 10.63 -4.78
C VAL A 81 2.99 11.30 -3.50
N ARG A 82 2.05 10.67 -2.79
CA ARG A 82 1.54 11.19 -1.52
C ARG A 82 2.61 11.31 -0.45
N TYR A 83 3.39 10.24 -0.25
CA TYR A 83 4.48 10.26 0.72
C TYR A 83 5.49 11.37 0.39
N ILE A 84 5.87 11.54 -0.88
CA ILE A 84 6.80 12.59 -1.29
C ILE A 84 6.20 13.99 -1.07
N ALA A 85 4.92 14.19 -1.40
CA ALA A 85 4.25 15.47 -1.25
C ALA A 85 4.14 15.90 0.23
N GLU A 86 3.86 14.96 1.13
CA GLU A 86 3.69 15.24 2.56
C GLU A 86 5.03 15.38 3.28
N GLU A 87 5.94 14.43 3.10
CA GLU A 87 7.20 14.39 3.86
C GLU A 87 8.24 15.40 3.35
N TYR A 88 8.21 15.69 2.05
CA TYR A 88 9.21 16.56 1.41
C TYR A 88 8.61 17.85 0.83
N GLU A 89 7.34 18.14 1.10
CA GLU A 89 6.63 19.34 0.64
C GLU A 89 6.72 19.57 -0.89
N VAL A 90 6.78 18.49 -1.67
CA VAL A 90 6.89 18.56 -3.13
C VAL A 90 5.51 18.78 -3.73
N ASP A 91 5.38 19.86 -4.50
CA ASP A 91 4.19 20.13 -5.29
C ASP A 91 4.14 19.25 -6.55
N PHE A 92 3.00 18.64 -6.82
CA PHE A 92 2.75 17.80 -7.99
C PHE A 92 1.64 18.36 -8.91
N GLU A 93 1.12 19.56 -8.64
CA GLU A 93 0.01 20.17 -9.38
C GLU A 93 0.28 20.30 -10.89
N GLU A 94 1.50 20.66 -11.28
CA GLU A 94 1.85 20.86 -12.69
C GLU A 94 2.09 19.54 -13.46
N SER A 95 2.50 18.48 -12.76
CA SER A 95 2.86 17.21 -13.40
C SER A 95 2.89 16.02 -12.43
N THR A 96 1.74 15.36 -12.27
CA THR A 96 1.64 14.08 -11.54
C THR A 96 2.27 12.94 -12.36
N PRO A 97 3.23 12.17 -11.79
CA PRO A 97 3.80 11.01 -12.47
C PRO A 97 2.74 9.94 -12.80
N GLU A 98 2.71 9.48 -14.05
CA GLU A 98 1.84 8.37 -14.49
C GLU A 98 2.59 7.03 -14.59
N SER A 99 3.91 7.05 -14.36
CA SER A 99 4.77 5.87 -14.47
C SER A 99 5.91 5.94 -13.47
N LYS A 100 6.45 4.77 -13.07
CA LYS A 100 7.66 4.69 -12.22
C LYS A 100 8.86 5.40 -12.85
N TYR A 101 8.91 5.51 -14.18
CA TYR A 101 9.94 6.28 -14.88
C TYR A 101 9.81 7.78 -14.64
N GLN A 102 8.60 8.33 -14.74
CA GLN A 102 8.33 9.74 -14.42
C GLN A 102 8.51 10.01 -12.93
N LEU A 103 8.13 9.07 -12.07
CA LEU A 103 8.35 9.17 -10.64
C LEU A 103 9.85 9.21 -10.31
N ALA A 104 10.66 8.33 -10.92
CA ALA A 104 12.12 8.36 -10.78
C ALA A 104 12.72 9.68 -11.30
N LEU A 105 12.20 10.25 -12.41
CA LEU A 105 12.62 11.58 -12.85
C LEU A 105 12.26 12.64 -11.81
N ARG A 106 11.05 12.60 -11.25
CA ARG A 106 10.60 13.57 -10.25
C ARG A 106 11.47 13.53 -8.99
N VAL A 107 11.82 12.34 -8.51
CA VAL A 107 12.78 12.17 -7.40
C VAL A 107 14.11 12.86 -7.70
N LEU A 108 14.63 12.75 -8.93
CA LEU A 108 15.86 13.44 -9.31
C LEU A 108 15.68 14.96 -9.48
N GLN A 109 14.53 15.41 -10.01
CA GLN A 109 14.19 16.82 -10.18
C GLN A 109 14.24 17.55 -8.84
N GLU A 110 13.67 16.94 -7.81
CA GLU A 110 13.59 17.49 -6.47
C GLU A 110 14.85 17.22 -5.62
N GLY A 111 15.88 16.60 -6.20
CA GLY A 111 17.13 16.32 -5.49
C GLY A 111 17.01 15.23 -4.41
N LEU A 112 15.95 14.42 -4.45
CA LEU A 112 15.62 13.39 -3.47
C LEU A 112 16.32 12.04 -3.75
N ALA A 113 17.35 12.01 -4.59
CA ALA A 113 18.05 10.78 -4.97
C ALA A 113 18.67 10.05 -3.76
N SER A 114 19.18 10.79 -2.77
CA SER A 114 19.72 10.23 -1.52
C SER A 114 18.64 9.65 -0.61
N GLU A 115 17.41 10.13 -0.73
CA GLU A 115 16.26 9.75 0.09
C GLU A 115 15.45 8.59 -0.50
N LEU A 116 15.89 8.02 -1.63
CA LEU A 116 15.14 6.99 -2.34
C LEU A 116 14.80 5.77 -1.47
N ASP A 117 15.68 5.38 -0.53
CA ASP A 117 15.42 4.29 0.41
C ASP A 117 14.22 4.62 1.32
N ASN A 118 14.24 5.81 1.92
CA ASN A 118 13.18 6.30 2.80
C ASN A 118 11.85 6.43 2.04
N ILE A 119 11.91 6.99 0.82
CA ILE A 119 10.75 7.07 -0.09
C ILE A 119 10.17 5.68 -0.35
N ILE A 120 10.99 4.69 -0.69
CA ILE A 120 10.50 3.32 -0.91
C ILE A 120 9.86 2.74 0.35
N ILE A 121 10.48 2.94 1.52
CA ILE A 121 10.01 2.41 2.80
C ILE A 121 8.65 3.03 3.18
N GLY A 122 8.58 4.36 3.26
CA GLY A 122 7.37 5.10 3.59
C GLY A 122 6.22 4.78 2.64
N SER A 123 6.48 4.79 1.33
CA SER A 123 5.48 4.45 0.31
C SER A 123 4.93 3.04 0.46
N ARG A 124 5.78 2.07 0.84
CA ARG A 124 5.37 0.68 1.05
C ARG A 124 4.51 0.51 2.29
N ILE A 125 4.86 1.17 3.39
CA ILE A 125 4.09 1.18 4.64
C ILE A 125 2.72 1.82 4.37
N ARG A 126 2.72 3.01 3.79
CA ARG A 126 1.53 3.78 3.43
C ARG A 126 0.57 3.02 2.50
N SER A 127 1.11 2.24 1.56
CA SER A 127 0.30 1.44 0.62
C SER A 127 -0.56 0.35 1.28
N VAL A 128 -0.29 0.02 2.55
CA VAL A 128 -1.01 -1.02 3.31
C VAL A 128 -1.57 -0.54 4.65
N ALA A 129 -1.20 0.66 5.11
CA ALA A 129 -1.52 1.17 6.45
C ALA A 129 -3.02 1.04 6.77
N SER A 130 -3.90 1.42 5.84
CA SER A 130 -5.36 1.36 6.03
C SER A 130 -5.95 -0.04 6.25
N THR A 131 -5.20 -1.12 6.00
CA THR A 131 -5.73 -2.51 6.11
C THR A 131 -4.87 -3.44 6.96
N LYS A 132 -3.69 -2.98 7.37
CA LYS A 132 -2.70 -3.81 8.07
C LYS A 132 -2.01 -3.07 9.20
N THR A 133 -2.72 -2.11 9.79
CA THR A 133 -2.32 -1.45 11.03
C THR A 133 -2.94 -2.20 12.22
N TYR A 134 -2.09 -2.46 13.20
CA TYR A 134 -2.43 -3.17 14.42
C TYR A 134 -1.98 -2.34 15.62
N THR A 135 -2.66 -2.55 16.74
CA THR A 135 -2.31 -1.94 18.03
C THR A 135 -1.77 -3.02 18.96
N TYR A 136 -0.73 -2.66 19.71
CA TYR A 136 -0.18 -3.45 20.81
C TYR A 136 -0.31 -2.63 22.09
N THR A 137 -1.04 -3.17 23.07
CA THR A 137 -1.42 -2.48 24.32
C THR A 137 -0.27 -2.46 25.33
N ASP A 138 0.86 -1.90 24.91
CA ASP A 138 2.03 -1.57 25.72
C ASP A 138 3.03 -0.79 24.84
N THR A 139 4.03 -0.16 25.48
CA THR A 139 5.14 0.49 24.76
C THR A 139 6.33 -0.46 24.64
N VAL A 140 6.91 -0.58 23.44
CA VAL A 140 8.12 -1.38 23.25
C VAL A 140 9.37 -0.50 23.34
N ASN A 141 10.41 -1.03 24.00
CA ASN A 141 11.68 -0.31 24.09
C ASN A 141 12.48 -0.47 22.79
N LEU A 142 12.81 0.64 22.14
CA LEU A 142 13.56 0.65 20.88
C LEU A 142 15.09 0.75 21.09
N ASP A 143 15.58 0.77 22.33
CA ASP A 143 17.00 0.82 22.64
C ASP A 143 17.70 -0.53 22.42
N GLY A 144 18.97 -0.50 22.02
CA GLY A 144 19.83 -1.70 21.95
C GLY A 144 19.50 -2.68 20.82
N LEU A 145 18.54 -2.37 19.94
CA LEU A 145 18.01 -3.30 18.92
C LEU A 145 19.04 -3.88 17.96
N LYS A 146 20.13 -3.16 17.66
CA LYS A 146 21.20 -3.69 16.81
C LYS A 146 21.83 -4.95 17.40
N GLN A 147 22.04 -4.99 18.72
CA GLN A 147 22.59 -6.15 19.39
C GLN A 147 21.55 -7.27 19.47
N SER A 148 20.31 -6.95 19.88
CA SER A 148 19.22 -7.94 19.97
C SER A 148 18.93 -8.62 18.64
N VAL A 149 19.00 -7.89 17.52
CA VAL A 149 18.88 -8.45 16.16
C VAL A 149 20.04 -9.37 15.82
N SER A 150 21.28 -9.02 16.22
CA SER A 150 22.44 -9.89 16.03
C SER A 150 22.29 -11.20 16.80
N ASP A 151 21.88 -11.11 18.07
CA ASP A 151 21.66 -12.26 18.94
C ASP A 151 20.55 -13.16 18.39
N PHE A 152 19.47 -12.56 17.87
CA PHE A 152 18.42 -13.29 17.17
C PHE A 152 18.95 -14.05 15.94
N HIS A 153 19.84 -13.45 15.12
CA HIS A 153 20.43 -14.15 13.97
C HIS A 153 21.32 -15.31 14.40
N GLU A 154 22.12 -15.14 15.45
CA GLU A 154 22.98 -16.20 15.98
C GLU A 154 22.15 -17.36 16.51
N GLN A 155 21.11 -17.07 17.30
CA GLN A 155 20.24 -18.10 17.85
C GLN A 155 19.42 -18.80 16.75
N TRP A 156 18.77 -18.05 15.88
CA TRP A 156 17.86 -18.62 14.88
C TRP A 156 18.61 -19.39 13.79
N ASN A 157 19.75 -18.86 13.32
CA ASN A 157 20.46 -19.44 12.18
C ASN A 157 21.57 -20.43 12.60
N SER A 158 21.79 -20.68 13.88
CA SER A 158 22.72 -21.72 14.35
C SER A 158 22.15 -23.14 14.25
N ASP A 159 20.83 -23.28 14.18
CA ASP A 159 20.16 -24.58 14.01
C ASP A 159 20.18 -25.00 12.52
N ASP A 160 20.87 -26.11 12.21
CA ASP A 160 21.02 -26.67 10.84
C ASP A 160 19.67 -27.02 10.14
N GLN A 161 18.57 -27.04 10.89
CA GLN A 161 17.22 -27.32 10.39
C GLN A 161 16.32 -26.08 10.31
N ALA A 162 16.76 -24.93 10.83
CA ALA A 162 15.99 -23.70 10.77
C ALA A 162 16.11 -23.05 9.37
N LYS A 163 14.99 -22.50 8.87
CA LYS A 163 15.00 -21.72 7.64
C LYS A 163 15.74 -20.42 7.91
N ALA A 164 16.71 -20.08 7.07
CA ALA A 164 17.48 -18.87 7.29
C ALA A 164 16.56 -17.65 7.31
N VAL A 165 16.76 -16.79 8.31
CA VAL A 165 16.05 -15.52 8.46
C VAL A 165 17.10 -14.41 8.61
N ARG A 166 16.88 -13.32 7.88
CA ARG A 166 17.64 -12.09 8.02
C ARG A 166 16.68 -10.95 8.33
N VAL A 167 17.01 -10.21 9.38
CA VAL A 167 16.31 -9.00 9.80
C VAL A 167 17.29 -7.84 9.61
N LYS A 168 16.88 -6.81 8.88
CA LYS A 168 17.64 -5.58 8.71
C LYS A 168 16.82 -4.45 9.32
N ILE A 169 17.45 -3.61 10.14
CA ILE A 169 16.88 -2.32 10.53
C ILE A 169 17.11 -1.38 9.34
N GLU A 170 16.02 -0.95 8.69
CA GLU A 170 16.10 -0.04 7.54
C GLU A 170 16.08 1.42 7.96
N GLU A 171 15.31 1.76 8.98
CA GLU A 171 15.12 3.12 9.46
C GLU A 171 14.89 3.13 10.97
N ILE A 172 15.41 4.17 11.66
CA ILE A 172 15.17 4.44 13.09
C ILE A 172 14.84 5.93 13.20
N GLY A 173 13.62 6.23 13.62
CA GLY A 173 13.15 7.58 13.93
C GLY A 173 13.07 7.85 15.43
N ASP A 174 12.54 9.02 15.78
CA ASP A 174 12.27 9.39 17.17
C ASP A 174 11.04 8.62 17.68
N GLY A 175 11.26 7.45 18.27
CA GLY A 175 10.19 6.59 18.79
C GLY A 175 9.58 5.65 17.75
N SER A 176 10.16 5.55 16.55
CA SER A 176 9.73 4.63 15.49
C SER A 176 10.89 3.82 14.89
N ILE A 177 10.56 2.65 14.32
CA ILE A 177 11.53 1.79 13.64
C ILE A 177 10.91 0.98 12.50
N VAL A 178 11.70 0.76 11.44
CA VAL A 178 11.34 -0.15 10.35
C VAL A 178 12.30 -1.34 10.29
N PHE A 179 11.74 -2.55 10.40
CA PHE A 179 12.44 -3.79 10.12
C PHE A 179 12.08 -4.34 8.74
N HIS A 180 13.09 -4.78 7.98
CA HIS A 180 12.92 -5.61 6.81
C HIS A 180 13.36 -7.05 7.11
N ILE A 181 12.38 -7.94 7.12
CA ILE A 181 12.54 -9.35 7.43
C ILE A 181 12.49 -10.15 6.13
N THR A 182 13.56 -10.88 5.84
CA THR A 182 13.65 -11.82 4.72
C THR A 182 13.82 -13.24 5.25
N ALA A 183 13.10 -14.19 4.66
CA ALA A 183 13.09 -15.57 5.14
C ALA A 183 12.95 -16.58 3.98
N GLU A 184 13.62 -17.72 4.09
CA GLU A 184 13.50 -18.79 3.11
C GLU A 184 12.10 -19.44 3.11
N ARG A 185 11.61 -19.78 1.91
CA ARG A 185 10.35 -20.51 1.68
C ARG A 185 10.62 -22.01 1.54
N GLY A 186 9.63 -22.81 1.95
CA GLY A 186 9.69 -24.27 1.84
C GLY A 186 10.69 -24.90 2.81
N THR A 187 10.65 -26.23 2.95
CA THR A 187 11.63 -27.00 3.74
C THR A 187 12.76 -27.57 2.88
N GLN A 188 12.54 -27.67 1.57
CA GLN A 188 13.51 -28.17 0.60
C GLN A 188 13.85 -27.09 -0.44
N PRO A 189 15.10 -27.06 -0.95
CA PRO A 189 15.44 -26.24 -2.10
C PRO A 189 14.51 -26.54 -3.28
N ASN A 190 14.07 -25.49 -3.97
CA ASN A 190 13.38 -25.63 -5.24
C ASN A 190 14.38 -26.11 -6.30
N ARG A 191 13.94 -27.02 -7.16
CA ARG A 191 14.72 -27.57 -8.27
C ARG A 191 14.11 -27.11 -9.57
N VAL A 192 14.84 -26.31 -10.34
CA VAL A 192 14.43 -25.90 -11.69
C VAL A 192 15.40 -26.49 -12.70
N ARG A 193 14.85 -27.01 -13.80
CA ARG A 193 15.65 -27.43 -14.94
C ARG A 193 15.97 -26.20 -15.77
N VAL A 194 17.25 -25.89 -15.89
CA VAL A 194 17.75 -24.79 -16.73
C VAL A 194 18.59 -25.36 -17.86
N PHE A 195 18.61 -24.65 -18.99
CA PHE A 195 19.49 -25.00 -20.10
C PHE A 195 20.90 -24.52 -19.78
N ARG A 196 21.88 -25.40 -19.97
CA ARG A 196 23.29 -25.04 -19.91
C ARG A 196 23.76 -24.77 -21.34
N PHE A 197 24.21 -23.55 -21.60
CA PHE A 197 25.00 -23.25 -22.78
C PHE A 197 26.45 -23.66 -22.49
N ARG A 198 27.13 -24.30 -23.46
CA ARG A 198 28.54 -24.62 -23.33
C ARG A 198 29.32 -23.31 -23.47
N GLU A 199 30.25 -23.03 -22.55
CA GLU A 199 30.97 -21.75 -22.46
C GLU A 199 31.92 -21.47 -23.65
N GLU A 200 32.10 -22.41 -24.59
CA GLU A 200 33.15 -22.35 -25.62
C GLU A 200 32.66 -22.34 -27.09
N ASP A 201 31.35 -22.40 -27.37
CA ASP A 201 30.85 -22.45 -28.76
C ASP A 201 30.17 -21.13 -29.17
N GLU A 202 30.67 -20.47 -30.22
CA GLU A 202 30.10 -19.24 -30.81
C GLU A 202 28.73 -19.48 -31.50
N GLU A 203 28.32 -20.75 -31.70
CA GLU A 203 27.04 -21.12 -32.30
C GLU A 203 26.05 -21.67 -31.27
N MET A 204 24.80 -21.21 -31.35
CA MET A 204 23.70 -21.67 -30.48
C MET A 204 23.46 -23.18 -30.70
N PRO A 205 23.60 -24.04 -29.68
CA PRO A 205 23.60 -25.49 -29.88
C PRO A 205 22.22 -26.01 -30.29
N ALA A 206 22.18 -26.83 -31.35
CA ALA A 206 20.95 -27.43 -31.88
C ALA A 206 20.20 -28.36 -30.88
N LYS A 207 20.87 -28.81 -29.82
CA LYS A 207 20.27 -29.58 -28.71
C LYS A 207 20.86 -29.10 -27.37
N PRO A 208 20.15 -28.25 -26.61
CA PRO A 208 20.66 -27.75 -25.34
C PRO A 208 20.66 -28.85 -24.27
N GLU A 209 21.70 -28.87 -23.45
CA GLU A 209 21.78 -29.76 -22.27
C GLU A 209 20.96 -29.17 -21.13
N THR A 210 20.23 -30.02 -20.39
CA THR A 210 19.46 -29.58 -19.22
C THR A 210 20.21 -29.93 -17.94
N MET A 211 20.37 -28.95 -17.06
CA MET A 211 20.87 -29.15 -15.70
C MET A 211 19.80 -28.77 -14.68
N THR A 212 19.86 -29.33 -13.48
CA THR A 212 19.00 -28.91 -12.37
C THR A 212 19.74 -27.87 -11.55
N LYS A 213 19.20 -26.66 -11.47
CA LYS A 213 19.65 -25.62 -10.54
C LYS A 213 18.77 -25.66 -9.30
N GLU A 214 19.41 -25.80 -8.14
CA GLU A 214 18.75 -25.66 -6.84
C GLU A 214 18.77 -24.20 -6.40
N TYR A 215 17.63 -23.71 -5.92
CA TYR A 215 17.53 -22.38 -5.33
C TYR A 215 16.51 -22.37 -4.20
N ARG A 216 16.67 -21.46 -3.25
CA ARG A 216 15.69 -21.24 -2.19
C ARG A 216 14.93 -19.96 -2.47
N ALA A 217 13.61 -20.07 -2.60
CA ALA A 217 12.78 -18.88 -2.77
C ALA A 217 12.73 -18.12 -1.46
N VAL A 218 12.74 -16.79 -1.51
CA VAL A 218 12.68 -15.93 -0.32
C VAL A 218 11.30 -15.26 -0.26
N LYS A 219 10.81 -15.00 0.95
CA LYS A 219 9.72 -14.05 1.22
C LYS A 219 10.27 -12.89 2.03
N ALA A 220 9.69 -11.70 1.84
CA ALA A 220 10.05 -10.48 2.55
C ALA A 220 8.81 -9.89 3.22
N CYS A 221 9.01 -9.22 4.35
CA CYS A 221 8.00 -8.42 5.04
C CYS A 221 8.71 -7.24 5.70
N ARG A 222 8.17 -6.03 5.52
CA ARG A 222 8.49 -4.86 6.33
C ARG A 222 7.51 -4.74 7.50
N VAL A 223 8.06 -4.44 8.67
CA VAL A 223 7.35 -4.17 9.92
C VAL A 223 7.72 -2.76 10.36
N TYR A 224 6.76 -1.86 10.35
CA TYR A 224 6.88 -0.54 10.98
C TYR A 224 6.33 -0.62 12.40
N ILE A 225 7.03 0.02 13.34
CA ILE A 225 6.64 0.10 14.74
C ILE A 225 6.77 1.57 15.15
N ASP A 226 5.73 2.08 15.79
CA ASP A 226 5.68 3.40 16.40
C ASP A 226 5.26 3.28 17.85
N SER A 227 6.09 3.77 18.76
CA SER A 227 5.89 3.71 20.21
C SER A 227 5.86 5.10 20.84
N THR A 228 5.49 6.12 20.08
CA THR A 228 5.36 7.51 20.58
C THR A 228 4.10 7.74 21.44
N GLY A 229 3.06 6.92 21.25
CA GLY A 229 1.79 6.98 21.98
C GLY A 229 1.73 6.13 23.26
N GLU A 230 0.54 6.04 23.86
CA GLU A 230 0.27 5.14 25.00
C GLU A 230 0.32 3.66 24.57
N ASP A 231 -0.16 3.38 23.36
CA ASP A 231 -0.09 2.07 22.70
C ASP A 231 0.91 2.10 21.55
N THR A 232 1.51 0.94 21.25
CA THR A 232 2.39 0.78 20.09
C THR A 232 1.58 0.49 18.84
N THR A 233 1.79 1.30 17.79
CA THR A 233 1.22 1.07 16.46
C THR A 233 2.18 0.20 15.64
N VAL A 234 1.64 -0.83 14.98
CA VAL A 234 2.41 -1.77 14.16
C VAL A 234 1.78 -1.89 12.78
N VAL A 235 2.56 -1.65 11.72
CA VAL A 235 2.13 -1.88 10.33
C VAL A 235 2.92 -3.02 9.70
N LEU A 236 2.19 -4.00 9.13
CA LEU A 236 2.79 -5.14 8.43
C LEU A 236 2.49 -5.06 6.93
N THR A 237 3.54 -5.05 6.10
CA THR A 237 3.35 -5.09 4.62
C THR A 237 2.77 -6.41 4.11
N GLU A 238 2.89 -7.49 4.88
CA GLU A 238 2.36 -8.83 4.58
C GLU A 238 1.42 -9.32 5.69
N GLY A 239 0.55 -10.29 5.38
CA GLY A 239 -0.41 -10.80 6.36
C GLY A 239 0.27 -11.50 7.57
N LYS A 240 -0.15 -11.14 8.79
CA LYS A 240 0.49 -11.56 10.06
C LYS A 240 0.60 -13.08 10.23
N GLN A 241 -0.43 -13.83 9.83
CA GLN A 241 -0.46 -15.30 10.01
C GLN A 241 0.67 -16.03 9.27
N ARG A 242 1.08 -15.54 8.10
CA ARG A 242 2.17 -16.13 7.32
C ARG A 242 3.54 -15.97 8.00
N TRP A 243 3.63 -15.04 8.94
CA TRP A 243 4.87 -14.65 9.62
C TRP A 243 4.88 -14.96 11.11
N LYS A 244 3.77 -15.46 11.68
CA LYS A 244 3.57 -15.75 13.11
C LYS A 244 4.79 -16.31 13.83
N ARG A 245 5.35 -17.43 13.37
CA ARG A 245 6.51 -18.06 14.03
C ARG A 245 7.74 -17.16 14.07
N ILE A 246 8.04 -16.45 12.98
CA ILE A 246 9.22 -15.59 12.89
C ILE A 246 9.00 -14.32 13.72
N LEU A 247 7.81 -13.72 13.63
CA LEU A 247 7.49 -12.50 14.36
C LEU A 247 7.44 -12.73 15.86
N ASN A 248 6.79 -13.79 16.36
CA ASN A 248 6.79 -14.09 17.80
C ASN A 248 8.21 -14.34 18.33
N ALA A 249 9.03 -15.11 17.61
CA ALA A 249 10.40 -15.37 18.04
C ALA A 249 11.27 -14.10 18.01
N LEU A 250 11.08 -13.25 17.00
CA LEU A 250 11.80 -11.99 16.90
C LEU A 250 11.38 -11.06 18.05
N PHE A 251 10.09 -10.83 18.24
CA PHE A 251 9.58 -9.90 19.25
C PHE A 251 9.85 -10.38 20.68
N SER A 252 9.84 -11.70 20.93
CA SER A 252 10.27 -12.27 22.20
C SER A 252 11.74 -11.93 22.48
N GLN A 253 12.62 -12.01 21.47
CA GLN A 253 14.03 -11.69 21.66
C GLN A 253 14.31 -10.19 21.75
N LEU A 254 13.59 -9.38 20.98
CA LEU A 254 13.84 -7.93 20.88
C LEU A 254 13.18 -7.15 22.01
N PHE A 255 11.98 -7.56 22.42
CA PHE A 255 11.09 -6.77 23.27
C PHE A 255 10.52 -7.57 24.46
N ASP A 256 10.91 -8.84 24.65
CA ASP A 256 10.38 -9.73 25.69
C ASP A 256 8.87 -10.04 25.55
N VAL A 257 8.36 -10.07 24.31
CA VAL A 257 6.95 -10.36 23.99
C VAL A 257 6.79 -11.76 23.39
N GLU A 258 6.29 -12.73 24.16
CA GLU A 258 6.21 -14.15 23.75
C GLU A 258 5.17 -14.43 22.65
N ASP A 259 3.95 -13.88 22.73
CA ASP A 259 2.89 -14.07 21.73
C ASP A 259 2.46 -12.78 21.06
N PHE A 260 3.46 -12.05 20.53
CA PHE A 260 3.24 -10.78 19.82
C PHE A 260 2.07 -10.81 18.83
N ILE A 261 1.99 -11.82 17.94
CA ILE A 261 0.88 -11.90 16.97
C ILE A 261 -0.49 -12.13 17.61
N GLY A 262 -0.54 -12.85 18.74
CA GLY A 262 -1.76 -13.05 19.52
C GLY A 262 -2.21 -11.78 20.24
N GLU A 263 -1.27 -10.96 20.67
CA GLU A 263 -1.50 -9.70 21.38
C GLU A 263 -1.84 -8.52 20.45
N LEU A 264 -1.55 -8.62 19.15
CA LEU A 264 -1.94 -7.61 18.16
C LEU A 264 -3.46 -7.57 17.92
N THR A 265 -4.08 -6.46 18.27
CA THR A 265 -5.46 -6.11 17.93
C THR A 265 -5.49 -5.27 16.65
N THR A 266 -6.57 -5.33 15.87
CA THR A 266 -6.72 -4.41 14.73
C THR A 266 -6.95 -3.01 15.27
N LYS A 267 -6.32 -2.00 14.66
CA LYS A 267 -6.53 -0.60 15.06
C LYS A 267 -8.01 -0.26 14.90
N ARG A 268 -8.64 0.18 15.99
CA ARG A 268 -10.00 0.73 15.97
C ARG A 268 -9.92 2.21 15.60
N LEU A 269 -10.71 2.62 14.63
CA LEU A 269 -10.94 3.99 14.19
C LEU A 269 -12.08 4.57 15.01
N GLU A 270 -11.80 5.68 15.68
CA GLU A 270 -12.78 6.39 16.52
C GLU A 270 -14.02 6.77 15.72
N ALA A 271 -13.85 7.40 14.56
CA ALA A 271 -14.96 7.80 13.69
C ALA A 271 -15.80 6.61 13.17
N ALA A 272 -15.20 5.43 13.03
CA ALA A 272 -15.95 4.23 12.67
C ALA A 272 -16.81 3.75 13.84
N GLY A 273 -16.26 3.77 15.06
CA GLY A 273 -17.00 3.44 16.28
C GLY A 273 -18.11 4.44 16.59
N GLU A 274 -17.88 5.73 16.38
CA GLU A 274 -18.91 6.77 16.49
C GLU A 274 -20.05 6.55 15.48
N LEU A 275 -19.71 6.26 14.21
CA LEU A 275 -20.71 5.98 13.19
C LEU A 275 -21.55 4.73 13.52
N GLU A 276 -20.91 3.67 14.05
CA GLU A 276 -21.60 2.47 14.54
C GLU A 276 -22.57 2.80 15.68
N ALA A 277 -22.11 3.56 16.68
CA ALA A 277 -22.93 3.96 17.82
C ALA A 277 -24.12 4.84 17.41
N ASP A 278 -23.89 5.83 16.56
CA ASP A 278 -24.92 6.74 16.06
C ASP A 278 -25.98 6.00 15.21
N ALA A 279 -25.54 5.01 14.42
CA ALA A 279 -26.44 4.18 13.64
C ALA A 279 -27.26 3.23 14.53
N SER A 280 -26.66 2.64 15.57
CA SER A 280 -27.41 1.83 16.56
C SER A 280 -28.45 2.67 17.29
N GLU A 281 -28.08 3.88 17.74
CA GLU A 281 -29.03 4.82 18.34
C GLU A 281 -30.17 5.17 17.37
N ALA A 282 -29.86 5.37 16.08
CA ALA A 282 -30.87 5.59 15.06
C ALA A 282 -31.85 4.42 14.92
N ILE A 283 -31.39 3.18 15.01
CA ILE A 283 -32.21 1.96 14.98
C ILE A 283 -33.14 1.87 16.19
N GLN A 284 -32.66 2.27 17.37
CA GLN A 284 -33.43 2.15 18.61
C GLN A 284 -34.43 3.29 18.82
N GLU A 285 -34.08 4.52 18.42
CA GLU A 285 -34.80 5.73 18.83
C GLU A 285 -35.53 6.48 17.71
N SER A 286 -35.27 6.16 16.43
CA SER A 286 -35.84 6.91 15.30
C SER A 286 -37.13 6.31 14.75
N ASP A 287 -38.05 7.18 14.34
CA ASP A 287 -39.24 6.80 13.54
C ASP A 287 -38.87 6.36 12.10
N ASP A 288 -37.70 6.78 11.59
CA ASP A 288 -37.15 6.30 10.32
C ASP A 288 -35.62 6.07 10.43
N PRO A 289 -35.21 4.92 11.01
CA PRO A 289 -33.80 4.62 11.24
C PRO A 289 -32.93 4.66 9.98
N ILE A 290 -33.44 4.12 8.86
CA ILE A 290 -32.69 4.01 7.61
C ILE A 290 -32.35 5.39 7.06
N GLU A 291 -33.30 6.33 7.06
CA GLU A 291 -33.05 7.68 6.58
C GLU A 291 -32.15 8.47 7.54
N LYS A 292 -32.26 8.27 8.87
CA LYS A 292 -31.34 8.87 9.85
C LYS A 292 -29.90 8.38 9.62
N THR A 293 -29.67 7.08 9.45
CA THR A 293 -28.35 6.51 9.12
C THR A 293 -27.80 7.04 7.79
N ARG A 294 -28.64 7.16 6.75
CA ARG A 294 -28.24 7.78 5.47
C ARG A 294 -27.78 9.22 5.64
N GLN A 295 -28.48 10.01 6.45
CA GLN A 295 -28.12 11.40 6.71
C GLN A 295 -26.79 11.52 7.45
N LEU A 296 -26.52 10.63 8.42
CA LEU A 296 -25.23 10.54 9.09
C LEU A 296 -24.10 10.27 8.09
N ILE A 297 -24.23 9.21 7.28
CA ILE A 297 -23.23 8.83 6.29
C ILE A 297 -22.98 9.98 5.28
N ARG A 298 -24.04 10.63 4.78
CA ARG A 298 -23.91 11.80 3.90
C ARG A 298 -23.20 12.95 4.60
N GLY A 299 -23.50 13.22 5.87
CA GLY A 299 -22.82 14.24 6.67
C GLY A 299 -21.32 13.99 6.76
N HIS A 300 -20.93 12.77 7.14
CA HIS A 300 -19.51 12.37 7.18
C HIS A 300 -18.83 12.51 5.81
N ALA A 301 -19.51 12.10 4.73
CA ALA A 301 -18.99 12.24 3.37
C ALA A 301 -18.81 13.71 2.95
N GLU A 302 -19.72 14.62 3.31
CA GLU A 302 -19.55 16.06 3.05
C GLU A 302 -18.35 16.64 3.82
N THR A 303 -18.22 16.34 5.11
CA THR A 303 -17.07 16.78 5.92
C THR A 303 -15.76 16.21 5.40
N ALA A 304 -15.75 14.97 4.91
CA ALA A 304 -14.58 14.37 4.26
C ALA A 304 -14.22 15.10 2.95
N LYS A 305 -15.22 15.49 2.13
CA LYS A 305 -14.98 16.25 0.90
C LYS A 305 -14.38 17.62 1.18
N GLU A 306 -14.78 18.29 2.25
CA GLU A 306 -14.17 19.55 2.68
C GLU A 306 -12.69 19.33 3.06
N ARG A 307 -12.39 18.32 3.88
CA ARG A 307 -11.01 17.94 4.23
C ARG A 307 -10.13 17.64 3.01
N VAL A 308 -10.67 16.97 1.99
CA VAL A 308 -9.94 16.72 0.73
C VAL A 308 -9.67 18.00 -0.05
N ARG A 309 -10.62 18.94 -0.10
CA ARG A 309 -10.42 20.24 -0.79
C ARG A 309 -9.32 21.06 -0.14
N ASP A 310 -9.31 21.06 1.19
CA ASP A 310 -8.38 21.84 2.02
C ASP A 310 -7.00 21.17 2.20
N SER A 311 -6.82 19.94 1.70
CA SER A 311 -5.55 19.20 1.82
C SER A 311 -4.49 19.79 0.88
N ASP A 312 -3.41 20.35 1.42
CA ASP A 312 -2.30 20.88 0.60
C ASP A 312 -1.40 19.78 0.00
N SER A 313 -1.53 18.54 0.48
CA SER A 313 -0.66 17.43 0.07
C SER A 313 -1.14 16.63 -1.14
N LEU A 314 -2.38 16.83 -1.58
CA LEU A 314 -2.95 16.10 -2.71
C LEU A 314 -2.95 16.95 -3.99
N PRO A 315 -2.44 16.41 -5.11
CA PRO A 315 -2.63 17.01 -6.43
C PRO A 315 -4.10 17.26 -6.74
N GLN A 316 -4.42 18.33 -7.49
CA GLN A 316 -5.81 18.70 -7.81
C GLN A 316 -6.59 17.59 -8.52
N ASP A 317 -5.97 16.89 -9.48
CA ASP A 317 -6.59 15.75 -10.18
C ASP A 317 -6.92 14.61 -9.21
N LYS A 318 -6.08 14.40 -8.19
CA LYS A 318 -6.31 13.43 -7.12
C LYS A 318 -7.39 13.89 -6.15
N LYS A 319 -7.43 15.17 -5.76
CA LYS A 319 -8.54 15.72 -4.97
C LYS A 319 -9.87 15.45 -5.66
N GLU A 320 -9.96 15.73 -6.95
CA GLU A 320 -11.17 15.48 -7.74
C GLU A 320 -11.54 13.99 -7.81
N ALA A 321 -10.55 13.10 -7.96
CA ALA A 321 -10.79 11.66 -7.96
C ALA A 321 -11.34 11.16 -6.62
N VAL A 322 -10.74 11.57 -5.50
CA VAL A 322 -11.17 11.19 -4.15
C VAL A 322 -12.56 11.76 -3.84
N ILE A 323 -12.83 13.02 -4.22
CA ILE A 323 -14.15 13.64 -4.07
C ILE A 323 -15.21 12.85 -4.84
N ARG A 324 -14.94 12.42 -6.08
CA ARG A 324 -15.87 11.57 -6.84
C ARG A 324 -16.14 10.24 -6.14
N CYS A 325 -15.13 9.62 -5.51
CA CYS A 325 -15.36 8.43 -4.71
C CYS A 325 -16.24 8.73 -3.48
N LEU A 326 -15.99 9.83 -2.77
CA LEU A 326 -16.80 10.26 -1.62
C LEU A 326 -18.26 10.56 -2.00
N GLU A 327 -18.51 11.06 -3.21
CA GLU A 327 -19.88 11.28 -3.73
C GLU A 327 -20.68 9.98 -3.92
N THR A 328 -19.99 8.83 -4.01
CA THR A 328 -20.64 7.52 -4.14
C THR A 328 -20.84 6.81 -2.80
N VAL A 329 -20.45 7.44 -1.68
CA VAL A 329 -20.57 6.83 -0.35
C VAL A 329 -22.05 6.81 0.08
N GLU A 330 -22.61 5.61 0.17
CA GLU A 330 -24.03 5.42 0.51
C GLU A 330 -24.25 4.26 1.48
N TYR A 331 -25.36 4.30 2.22
CA TYR A 331 -25.81 3.21 3.06
C TYR A 331 -26.46 2.11 2.22
N ASP A 332 -25.77 0.97 2.10
CA ASP A 332 -26.17 -0.14 1.23
C ASP A 332 -26.72 -1.34 1.99
N GLY A 333 -26.54 -1.41 3.32
CA GLY A 333 -27.06 -2.54 4.07
C GLY A 333 -26.48 -2.76 5.46
N SER A 334 -26.75 -3.95 6.00
CA SER A 334 -26.16 -4.42 7.25
C SER A 334 -25.87 -5.92 7.21
N GLN A 335 -24.90 -6.34 8.01
CA GLN A 335 -24.59 -7.74 8.25
C GLN A 335 -24.64 -8.03 9.75
N VAL A 336 -25.18 -9.17 10.14
CA VAL A 336 -25.16 -9.68 11.52
C VAL A 336 -24.55 -11.07 11.46
N ILE A 337 -23.46 -11.28 12.19
CA ILE A 337 -22.68 -12.51 12.13
C ILE A 337 -22.49 -13.06 13.53
N ASP A 338 -22.71 -14.37 13.70
CA ASP A 338 -22.47 -15.12 14.94
C ASP A 338 -23.20 -14.54 16.18
N ASP A 339 -24.39 -13.98 15.98
CA ASP A 339 -25.18 -13.35 17.05
C ASP A 339 -26.20 -14.34 17.67
N PRO A 340 -26.00 -14.76 18.95
CA PRO A 340 -26.94 -15.65 19.63
C PRO A 340 -28.33 -15.05 19.84
N SER A 341 -28.44 -13.71 19.91
CA SER A 341 -29.68 -12.97 20.18
C SER A 341 -30.64 -13.03 18.99
N VAL A 342 -30.10 -13.13 17.77
CA VAL A 342 -30.87 -13.17 16.52
C VAL A 342 -31.19 -14.61 16.08
N ALA A 343 -30.69 -15.62 16.81
CA ALA A 343 -30.88 -17.04 16.52
C ALA A 343 -30.50 -17.45 15.07
N THR A 344 -29.54 -16.73 14.48
CA THR A 344 -29.05 -16.93 13.11
C THR A 344 -27.53 -16.92 13.13
N GLU A 345 -26.88 -17.78 12.34
CA GLU A 345 -25.41 -17.81 12.22
C GLU A 345 -24.90 -16.63 11.38
N GLU A 346 -25.61 -16.28 10.31
CA GLU A 346 -25.27 -15.16 9.45
C GLU A 346 -26.53 -14.59 8.79
N PHE A 347 -26.68 -13.27 8.85
CA PHE A 347 -27.65 -12.51 8.08
C PHE A 347 -26.93 -11.36 7.38
N SER A 348 -27.18 -11.19 6.09
CA SER A 348 -26.60 -10.09 5.31
C SER A 348 -27.65 -9.58 4.33
N LEU A 349 -28.03 -8.31 4.49
CA LEU A 349 -28.86 -7.60 3.53
C LEU A 349 -28.03 -6.48 2.92
N VAL A 350 -27.71 -6.59 1.63
CA VAL A 350 -26.89 -5.62 0.90
C VAL A 350 -27.53 -5.31 -0.45
N GLY A 351 -27.92 -4.05 -0.65
CA GLY A 351 -28.64 -3.58 -1.82
C GLY A 351 -27.72 -3.10 -2.92
N ARG A 352 -27.61 -3.85 -4.02
CA ARG A 352 -26.86 -3.43 -5.22
C ARG A 352 -27.34 -2.11 -5.85
N GLU A 353 -28.60 -1.75 -5.62
CA GLU A 353 -29.24 -0.53 -6.13
C GLU A 353 -29.75 0.33 -4.94
N GLY A 354 -29.16 0.15 -3.76
CA GLY A 354 -29.65 0.67 -2.49
C GLY A 354 -30.74 -0.17 -1.84
N LEU A 355 -30.96 0.07 -0.54
CA LEU A 355 -31.91 -0.70 0.27
C LEU A 355 -33.39 -0.50 -0.13
N GLU A 356 -33.79 0.69 -0.59
CA GLU A 356 -35.19 0.93 -1.00
C GLU A 356 -35.61 0.01 -2.14
N ALA A 357 -34.72 -0.23 -3.11
CA ALA A 357 -35.00 -1.12 -4.22
C ALA A 357 -35.29 -2.56 -3.76
N ILE A 358 -34.77 -2.96 -2.59
CA ILE A 358 -35.09 -4.25 -1.98
C ILE A 358 -36.42 -4.18 -1.23
N PHE A 359 -36.62 -3.14 -0.41
CA PHE A 359 -37.84 -2.97 0.37
C PHE A 359 -39.10 -2.81 -0.50
N ASP A 360 -38.99 -2.13 -1.64
CA ASP A 360 -40.07 -1.97 -2.62
C ASP A 360 -40.47 -3.30 -3.29
N ARG A 361 -39.59 -4.30 -3.28
CA ARG A 361 -39.82 -5.60 -3.96
C ARG A 361 -40.41 -6.66 -3.02
N VAL A 362 -40.27 -6.50 -1.70
CA VAL A 362 -40.66 -7.50 -0.71
C VAL A 362 -41.39 -6.84 0.46
N ASP A 363 -42.71 -7.02 0.50
CA ASP A 363 -43.56 -6.56 1.60
C ASP A 363 -43.04 -7.07 2.96
N GLN A 364 -43.11 -6.24 4.01
CA GLN A 364 -42.69 -6.54 5.39
C GLN A 364 -41.18 -6.81 5.61
N MET A 365 -40.36 -6.77 4.55
CA MET A 365 -38.92 -6.97 4.66
C MET A 365 -38.24 -5.84 5.45
N ARG A 366 -38.71 -4.60 5.28
CA ARG A 366 -38.20 -3.43 6.01
C ARG A 366 -38.40 -3.58 7.52
N ASP A 367 -39.63 -3.89 7.95
CA ASP A 367 -39.96 -4.04 9.37
C ASP A 367 -39.18 -5.21 9.99
N SER A 368 -39.13 -6.35 9.29
CA SER A 368 -38.38 -7.52 9.75
C SER A 368 -36.87 -7.27 9.85
N PHE A 369 -36.32 -6.45 8.94
CA PHE A 369 -34.92 -6.04 8.95
C PHE A 369 -34.61 -5.12 10.14
N LEU A 370 -35.47 -4.13 10.41
CA LEU A 370 -35.30 -3.22 11.54
C LEU A 370 -35.45 -3.95 12.88
N ASP A 371 -36.43 -4.86 13.01
CA ASP A 371 -36.60 -5.70 14.21
C ASP A 371 -35.36 -6.57 14.46
N LEU A 372 -34.76 -7.11 13.39
CA LEU A 372 -33.53 -7.89 13.47
C LEU A 372 -32.37 -7.04 13.97
N LEU A 373 -32.17 -5.85 13.40
CA LEU A 373 -31.11 -4.95 13.82
C LEU A 373 -31.29 -4.45 15.25
N ALA A 374 -32.52 -4.16 15.68
CA ALA A 374 -32.80 -3.75 17.06
C ALA A 374 -32.61 -4.87 18.10
N THR A 375 -32.57 -6.13 17.65
CA THR A 375 -32.34 -7.31 18.51
C THR A 375 -30.87 -7.75 18.50
N ALA A 376 -30.13 -7.40 17.45
CA ALA A 376 -28.72 -7.73 17.34
C ALA A 376 -27.89 -7.01 18.40
N ASP A 377 -26.86 -7.68 18.87
CA ASP A 377 -25.79 -7.06 19.65
C ASP A 377 -24.98 -6.14 18.73
N ASP A 378 -24.73 -4.91 19.20
CA ASP A 378 -24.00 -3.89 18.45
C ASP A 378 -22.60 -4.39 18.03
N GLU A 379 -21.98 -5.27 18.82
CA GLU A 379 -20.67 -5.85 18.50
C GLU A 379 -20.72 -6.86 17.33
N ASN A 380 -21.89 -7.45 17.06
CA ASN A 380 -22.08 -8.47 16.02
C ASN A 380 -22.71 -7.91 14.74
N ALA A 381 -23.29 -6.72 14.81
CA ALA A 381 -23.84 -5.98 13.68
C ALA A 381 -22.75 -5.17 12.95
N ALA A 382 -22.82 -5.13 11.64
CA ALA A 382 -21.97 -4.35 10.77
C ALA A 382 -22.82 -3.45 9.86
N LEU A 383 -22.43 -2.20 9.72
CA LEU A 383 -22.99 -1.29 8.72
C LEU A 383 -22.29 -1.53 7.39
N VAL A 384 -23.03 -1.67 6.30
CA VAL A 384 -22.46 -1.83 4.97
C VAL A 384 -22.62 -0.53 4.19
N LEU A 385 -21.48 0.05 3.82
CA LEU A 385 -21.36 1.22 2.97
C LEU A 385 -21.00 0.79 1.55
N SER A 386 -21.56 1.45 0.54
CA SER A 386 -21.08 1.37 -0.83
C SER A 386 -20.13 2.53 -1.11
N ILE A 387 -19.02 2.28 -1.78
CA ILE A 387 -18.09 3.28 -2.28
C ILE A 387 -17.51 2.79 -3.61
N ASP A 388 -17.60 3.60 -4.66
CA ASP A 388 -17.14 3.26 -6.02
C ASP A 388 -17.70 1.89 -6.49
N ASN A 389 -18.98 1.63 -6.20
CA ASN A 389 -19.68 0.36 -6.47
C ASN A 389 -19.10 -0.87 -5.75
N ARG A 390 -18.43 -0.66 -4.61
CA ARG A 390 -17.87 -1.72 -3.75
C ARG A 390 -18.42 -1.58 -2.34
N ASN A 391 -18.68 -2.72 -1.71
CA ASN A 391 -19.28 -2.77 -0.39
C ASN A 391 -18.21 -2.95 0.68
N VAL A 392 -18.25 -2.11 1.70
CA VAL A 392 -17.35 -2.08 2.84
C VAL A 392 -18.20 -2.22 4.10
N ALA A 393 -17.92 -3.25 4.90
CA ALA A 393 -18.52 -3.43 6.21
C ALA A 393 -17.74 -2.64 7.25
N VAL A 394 -18.44 -1.89 8.09
CA VAL A 394 -17.95 -1.15 9.24
C VAL A 394 -18.44 -1.91 10.47
N ARG A 395 -17.50 -2.46 11.25
CA ARG A 395 -17.80 -3.23 12.45
C ARG A 395 -16.67 -3.12 13.49
N SER A 396 -17.07 -2.95 14.75
CA SER A 396 -16.16 -2.90 15.91
C SER A 396 -15.10 -1.80 15.77
N GLY A 397 -15.47 -0.68 15.16
CA GLY A 397 -14.57 0.44 14.88
C GLY A 397 -13.54 0.16 13.79
N ASP A 398 -13.73 -0.79 12.89
CA ASP A 398 -12.86 -1.01 11.73
C ASP A 398 -13.72 -1.10 10.46
N TYR A 399 -13.11 -0.89 9.29
CA TYR A 399 -13.78 -1.07 8.00
C TYR A 399 -13.05 -2.07 7.11
N GLN A 400 -13.80 -2.98 6.50
CA GLN A 400 -13.23 -4.01 5.63
C GLN A 400 -14.11 -4.23 4.38
N PRO A 401 -13.51 -4.41 3.19
CA PRO A 401 -14.26 -4.84 2.02
C PRO A 401 -15.03 -6.13 2.32
N THR A 402 -16.29 -6.19 1.91
CA THR A 402 -17.12 -7.40 2.09
C THR A 402 -16.75 -8.50 1.11
N ASP A 403 -16.06 -8.17 0.02
CA ASP A 403 -15.50 -9.12 -0.93
C ASP A 403 -13.97 -9.25 -0.77
N SER A 404 -13.40 -10.32 -1.33
CA SER A 404 -11.95 -10.52 -1.31
C SER A 404 -11.17 -9.62 -2.28
N ALA A 405 -11.84 -8.65 -2.91
CA ALA A 405 -11.21 -7.77 -3.89
C ALA A 405 -10.57 -6.57 -3.19
N ARG A 406 -9.44 -6.12 -3.73
CA ARG A 406 -8.79 -4.91 -3.25
C ARG A 406 -9.59 -3.69 -3.75
N LEU A 407 -9.88 -2.75 -2.85
CA LEU A 407 -10.37 -1.42 -3.22
C LEU A 407 -9.35 -0.67 -4.10
N SER A 408 -9.84 0.22 -4.95
CA SER A 408 -8.98 1.14 -5.69
C SER A 408 -8.23 2.06 -4.73
N ASN A 409 -7.07 2.57 -5.12
CA ASN A 409 -6.29 3.49 -4.27
C ASN A 409 -7.11 4.73 -3.90
N ASP A 410 -7.91 5.26 -4.85
CA ASP A 410 -8.76 6.42 -4.63
C ASP A 410 -9.91 6.11 -3.65
N ALA A 411 -10.52 4.91 -3.71
CA ALA A 411 -11.52 4.49 -2.74
C ALA A 411 -10.92 4.25 -1.34
N GLN A 412 -9.72 3.67 -1.25
CA GLN A 412 -9.00 3.53 0.03
C GLN A 412 -8.70 4.91 0.64
N LEU A 413 -8.25 5.85 -0.17
CA LEU A 413 -7.99 7.22 0.27
C LEU A 413 -9.26 7.95 0.67
N ALA A 414 -10.36 7.76 -0.07
CA ALA A 414 -11.66 8.31 0.28
C ALA A 414 -12.15 7.80 1.64
N LEU A 415 -12.06 6.50 1.91
CA LEU A 415 -12.41 5.93 3.23
C LEU A 415 -11.53 6.49 4.34
N LYS A 416 -10.24 6.72 4.05
CA LYS A 416 -9.33 7.35 4.97
C LYS A 416 -9.81 8.75 5.41
N TYR A 417 -10.19 9.61 4.46
CA TYR A 417 -10.79 10.90 4.77
C TYR A 417 -12.18 10.77 5.40
N PHE A 418 -12.96 9.76 5.00
CA PHE A 418 -14.29 9.51 5.57
C PHE A 418 -14.22 9.21 7.07
N PHE A 419 -13.28 8.37 7.49
CA PHE A 419 -13.08 7.95 8.88
C PHE A 419 -12.04 8.77 9.66
N ASP A 420 -11.62 9.93 9.13
CA ASP A 420 -10.61 10.79 9.77
C ASP A 420 -9.34 10.05 10.21
N GLU A 421 -8.91 9.07 9.42
CA GLU A 421 -7.74 8.28 9.77
C GLU A 421 -6.48 9.13 9.59
N GLU A 422 -5.62 9.22 10.60
CA GLU A 422 -4.32 9.89 10.47
C GLU A 422 -3.38 9.08 9.56
N ASP A 423 -2.50 9.75 8.78
CA ASP A 423 -1.47 9.02 8.02
C ASP A 423 -0.51 8.32 9.00
N VAL A 424 -0.28 7.03 8.76
CA VAL A 424 0.80 6.29 9.42
C VAL A 424 2.03 6.40 8.52
N VAL A 425 2.95 7.28 8.92
CA VAL A 425 4.18 7.69 8.21
C VAL A 425 3.93 8.52 6.95
#